data_AF-A0A259F250-F1
#
_entry.id   AF-A0A259F250-F1
#
_cell.length_a   1.000
_cell.length_b   1.000
_cell.length_c   1.000
_cell.angle_alpha   90.00
_cell.angle_beta   90.00
_cell.angle_gamma   90.00
#
_symmetry.space_group_name_H-M   'P 1'
#
loop_
_entity.id
_entity.type
_entity.pdbx_description
1 polymer ?
#
loop_
_entity_poly.entity_id
_entity_poly.type
_entity_poly.pdbx_seq_one_letter_code
_entity_poly.pdbx_strand_id
1 'polypeptide(L)'
;MGRRDCFMTMVDSPMMEFTLSKHAEDTMREREIDFAWLVATMEAPEATELHPDDSTLIYAFRRIPEFGNRVLRVVYNQTRTPPHIVTAYFDRTAGGKL
;
A
#
# COMPACT_ATOMS: atom_id res chain seq x y z
N MET A 1 15.41 29.24 6.94
CA MET A 1 14.75 28.03 7.50
C MET A 1 13.80 27.50 6.44
N GLY A 2 14.29 26.84 5.40
CA GLY A 2 14.77 25.46 5.49
C GLY A 2 13.67 24.52 4.98
N ARG A 3 13.10 24.86 3.81
CA ARG A 3 12.23 24.02 3.01
C ARG A 3 13.05 22.79 2.62
N ARG A 4 12.87 21.71 3.39
CA ARG A 4 13.46 20.42 3.09
C ARG A 4 12.43 19.63 2.31
N ASP A 5 12.13 20.17 1.13
CA ASP A 5 11.60 19.44 -0.01
C ASP A 5 12.77 18.59 -0.54
N CYS A 6 13.18 17.60 0.25
CA CYS A 6 14.00 16.50 -0.23
C CYS A 6 13.00 15.48 -0.81
N PHE A 7 12.30 15.91 -1.86
CA PHE A 7 11.52 15.03 -2.70
C PHE A 7 12.54 14.18 -3.44
N MET A 8 12.83 13.01 -2.86
CA MET A 8 13.76 12.04 -3.40
C MET A 8 13.19 11.56 -4.74
N THR A 9 13.60 12.21 -5.83
CA THR A 9 13.53 11.62 -7.16
C THR A 9 14.57 10.50 -7.21
N MET A 10 14.19 9.31 -6.74
CA MET A 10 14.84 8.09 -7.18
C MET A 10 13.75 7.22 -7.80
N VAL A 11 13.87 7.10 -9.12
CA VAL A 11 13.15 6.14 -9.95
C VAL A 11 13.46 4.75 -9.41
N ASP A 12 12.59 4.22 -8.58
CA ASP A 12 12.37 2.78 -8.51
C ASP A 12 10.96 2.56 -9.05
N SER A 13 10.89 2.51 -10.38
CA SER A 13 9.75 1.89 -11.03
C SER A 13 9.86 0.40 -10.71
N PRO A 14 8.98 -0.18 -9.88
CA PRO A 14 8.90 -1.63 -9.80
C PRO A 14 8.56 -2.13 -11.20
N MET A 15 9.11 -3.28 -11.59
CA MET A 15 8.75 -4.02 -12.81
C MET A 15 7.26 -4.47 -12.84
N MET A 16 6.41 -3.94 -11.97
CA MET A 16 4.98 -4.16 -11.92
C MET A 16 4.25 -2.88 -12.32
N GLU A 17 3.62 -2.91 -13.50
CA GLU A 17 2.70 -1.87 -13.92
C GLU A 17 1.42 -1.97 -13.10
N PHE A 18 1.23 -1.05 -12.14
CA PHE A 18 -0.04 -0.86 -11.44
C PHE A 18 -0.42 0.61 -11.44
N THR A 19 -1.72 0.88 -11.43
CA THR A 19 -2.25 2.25 -11.40
C THR A 19 -2.78 2.55 -10.01
N LEU A 20 -2.31 3.65 -9.42
CA LEU A 20 -2.84 4.17 -8.16
C LEU A 20 -4.08 5.03 -8.44
N SER A 21 -5.12 4.83 -7.64
CA SER A 21 -6.24 5.77 -7.61
C SER A 21 -5.82 7.05 -6.90
N LYS A 22 -6.45 8.18 -7.24
CA LYS A 22 -6.26 9.46 -6.52
C LYS A 22 -6.43 9.34 -5.00
N HIS A 23 -7.32 8.46 -4.55
CA HIS A 23 -7.52 8.17 -3.13
C HIS A 23 -6.34 7.40 -2.50
N ALA A 24 -5.72 6.47 -3.23
CA ALA A 24 -4.52 5.77 -2.77
C ALA A 24 -3.34 6.75 -2.66
N GLU A 25 -3.13 7.60 -3.67
CA GLU A 25 -2.08 8.63 -3.64
C GLU A 25 -2.25 9.61 -2.48
N ASP A 26 -3.49 10.07 -2.25
CA ASP A 26 -3.79 10.99 -1.15
C ASP A 26 -3.55 10.32 0.21
N THR A 27 -4.03 9.08 0.39
CA THR A 27 -3.81 8.33 1.64
C THR A 27 -2.34 8.04 1.89
N MET A 28 -1.57 7.69 0.84
CA MET A 28 -0.12 7.51 0.93
C MET A 28 0.57 8.79 1.37
N ARG A 29 0.20 9.93 0.78
CA ARG A 29 0.78 11.23 1.11
C ARG A 29 0.39 11.70 2.51
N GLU A 30 -0.87 11.51 2.91
CA GLU A 30 -1.38 11.92 4.22
C GLU A 30 -0.85 11.06 5.39
N ARG A 31 -0.43 9.82 5.11
CA ARG A 31 0.04 8.88 6.13
C ARG A 31 1.52 8.55 6.01
N GLU A 32 2.24 9.24 5.11
CA GLU A 32 3.65 8.99 4.80
C GLU A 32 3.92 7.51 4.55
N ILE A 33 3.06 6.87 3.73
CA ILE A 33 3.23 5.48 3.34
C ILE A 33 4.27 5.44 2.24
N ASP A 34 5.37 4.74 2.50
CA ASP A 34 6.41 4.55 1.51
C ASP A 34 5.95 3.63 0.38
N PHE A 35 6.26 4.00 -0.86
CA PHE A 35 5.91 3.22 -2.02
C PHE A 35 6.62 1.85 -2.02
N ALA A 36 7.81 1.77 -1.40
CA ALA A 36 8.51 0.50 -1.19
C ALA A 36 7.66 -0.52 -0.43
N TRP A 37 6.85 -0.09 0.54
CA TRP A 37 5.95 -1.00 1.27
C TRP A 37 4.79 -1.49 0.41
N LEU A 38 4.29 -0.66 -0.51
CA LEU A 38 3.28 -1.07 -1.47
C LEU A 38 3.84 -2.15 -2.40
N VAL A 39 5.01 -1.91 -3.00
CA VAL A 39 5.70 -2.86 -3.87
C VAL A 39 5.97 -4.17 -3.14
N ALA A 40 6.53 -4.08 -1.94
CA ALA A 40 6.79 -5.24 -1.12
C ALA A 40 5.48 -6.01 -0.86
N THR A 41 4.39 -5.33 -0.50
CA THR A 41 3.07 -5.95 -0.30
C THR A 41 2.54 -6.64 -1.55
N MET A 42 2.80 -6.09 -2.74
CA MET A 42 2.40 -6.71 -4.02
C MET A 42 3.28 -7.92 -4.36
N GLU A 43 4.58 -7.89 -4.06
CA GLU A 43 5.49 -9.02 -4.29
C GLU A 43 5.28 -10.17 -3.31
N ALA A 44 5.08 -9.86 -2.03
CA ALA A 44 4.90 -10.84 -0.96
C ALA A 44 3.88 -10.34 0.07
N PRO A 45 2.58 -10.44 -0.22
CA PRO A 45 1.57 -10.18 0.79
C PRO A 45 1.62 -11.27 1.87
N GLU A 46 1.54 -10.90 3.15
CA GLU A 46 1.52 -11.90 4.23
C GLU A 46 0.16 -12.60 4.34
N ALA A 47 -0.91 -11.86 4.07
CA ALA A 47 -2.24 -12.42 3.91
C ALA A 47 -2.97 -11.71 2.78
N THR A 48 -3.77 -12.46 2.02
CA THR A 48 -4.67 -11.90 1.02
C THR A 48 -6.07 -12.42 1.28
N GLU A 49 -7.03 -11.52 1.41
CA GLU A 49 -8.44 -11.84 1.59
C GLU A 49 -9.24 -11.27 0.42
N LEU A 50 -10.19 -12.05 -0.10
CA LEU A 50 -11.08 -11.57 -1.14
C LEU A 50 -12.16 -10.70 -0.51
N HIS A 51 -12.56 -9.63 -1.19
CA HIS A 51 -13.66 -8.82 -0.72
C HIS A 51 -14.96 -9.66 -0.72
N PRO A 52 -15.72 -9.69 0.40
CA PRO A 52 -16.89 -10.57 0.54
C PRO A 52 -18.00 -10.24 -0.46
N ASP A 53 -18.13 -8.96 -0.82
CA ASP A 53 -19.10 -8.48 -1.82
C ASP A 53 -18.57 -8.56 -3.28
N ASP A 54 -17.24 -8.54 -3.45
CA ASP A 54 -16.60 -8.31 -4.76
C ASP A 54 -15.34 -9.17 -4.89
N SER A 55 -15.43 -10.40 -5.40
CA SER A 55 -14.24 -11.25 -5.61
C SER A 55 -13.19 -10.66 -6.58
N THR A 56 -13.48 -9.53 -7.21
CA THR A 56 -12.55 -8.76 -8.06
C THR A 56 -11.56 -7.93 -7.27
N LEU A 57 -11.87 -7.61 -6.00
CA LEU A 57 -11.05 -6.84 -5.09
C LEU A 57 -10.33 -7.78 -4.12
N ILE A 58 -9.02 -7.63 -4.02
CA ILE A 58 -8.19 -8.32 -3.03
C ILE A 58 -7.76 -7.31 -1.97
N TYR A 59 -7.91 -7.74 -0.72
CA TYR A 59 -7.29 -7.17 0.45
C TYR A 59 -5.97 -7.86 0.73
N ALA A 60 -4.85 -7.24 0.39
CA ALA A 60 -3.55 -7.66 0.89
C ALA A 60 -3.26 -7.02 2.25
N PHE A 61 -2.80 -7.83 3.18
CA PHE A 61 -2.31 -7.42 4.48
C PHE A 61 -0.83 -7.76 4.56
N ARG A 62 -0.04 -6.79 5.01
CA ARG A 62 1.38 -6.98 5.26
C ARG A 62 1.80 -6.23 6.50
N ARG A 63 2.48 -6.90 7.40
CA ARG A 63 3.12 -6.28 8.55
C ARG A 63 4.41 -5.63 8.10
N ILE A 64 4.54 -4.36 8.43
CA ILE A 64 5.72 -3.54 8.18
C ILE A 64 6.46 -3.40 9.51
N PRO A 65 7.41 -4.30 9.84
CA PRO A 65 8.21 -4.19 11.06
C PRO A 65 8.98 -2.86 11.12
N GLU A 66 9.39 -2.34 9.97
CA GLU A 66 10.14 -1.08 9.82
C GLU A 66 9.35 0.15 10.29
N PHE A 67 8.02 0.12 10.22
CA PHE A 67 7.14 1.23 10.61
C PHE A 67 6.49 1.02 11.97
N GLY A 68 7.21 0.40 12.90
CA GLY A 68 6.70 0.08 14.23
C GLY A 68 5.75 -1.11 14.22
N ASN A 69 6.01 -2.08 13.34
CA ASN A 69 5.32 -3.37 13.35
C ASN A 69 3.81 -3.29 13.04
N ARG A 70 3.45 -2.28 12.24
CA ARG A 70 2.08 -1.98 11.81
C ARG A 70 1.64 -2.86 10.66
N VAL A 71 0.34 -3.13 10.59
CA VAL A 71 -0.25 -3.84 9.45
C VAL A 71 -0.68 -2.81 8.41
N LEU A 72 -0.07 -2.89 7.22
CA LEU A 72 -0.50 -2.20 6.01
C LEU A 72 -1.58 -3.04 5.35
N ARG A 73 -2.73 -2.42 5.09
CA ARG A 73 -3.81 -3.01 4.31
C ARG A 73 -3.85 -2.33 2.95
N VAL A 74 -3.64 -3.11 1.89
CA VAL A 74 -3.69 -2.67 0.50
C VAL A 74 -4.90 -3.31 -0.17
N VAL A 75 -5.71 -2.49 -0.81
CA VAL A 75 -6.87 -2.92 -1.60
C VAL A 75 -6.54 -2.69 -3.05
N TYR A 76 -6.47 -3.77 -3.83
CA TYR A 76 -6.22 -3.70 -5.26
C TYR A 76 -7.21 -4.55 -6.03
N ASN A 77 -7.51 -4.10 -7.24
CA ASN A 77 -8.34 -4.83 -8.18
C ASN A 77 -7.44 -5.65 -9.11
N GLN A 78 -7.49 -6.98 -8.98
CA GLN A 78 -6.74 -7.92 -9.82
C GLN A 78 -7.39 -8.15 -11.19
N THR A 79 -8.66 -7.79 -11.36
CA THR A 79 -9.39 -8.01 -12.63
C THR A 79 -9.10 -6.96 -13.69
N ARG A 80 -8.42 -5.88 -13.32
CA ARG A 80 -7.87 -4.90 -14.25
C ARG A 80 -6.42 -5.26 -14.56
N THR A 81 -6.05 -5.16 -15.83
CA THR A 81 -4.65 -5.21 -16.27
C THR A 81 -4.35 -3.89 -16.96
N PRO A 82 -3.54 -2.99 -16.35
CA PRO A 82 -2.78 -3.17 -15.10
C PRO A 82 -3.65 -3.20 -13.82
N PRO A 83 -3.21 -3.90 -12.75
CA PRO A 83 -3.91 -3.93 -11.47
C PRO A 83 -4.10 -2.53 -10.90
N HIS A 84 -5.31 -2.26 -10.43
CA HIS A 84 -5.71 -0.93 -9.97
C HIS A 84 -5.74 -0.88 -8.45
N ILE A 85 -4.79 -0.17 -7.86
CA ILE A 85 -4.72 0.02 -6.41
C ILE A 85 -5.80 1.04 -6.05
N VAL A 86 -6.80 0.59 -5.30
CA VAL A 86 -7.95 1.42 -4.89
C VAL A 86 -7.57 2.26 -3.68
N THR A 87 -6.98 1.63 -2.66
CA THR A 87 -6.55 2.30 -1.44
C THR A 87 -5.49 1.50 -0.70
N ALA A 88 -4.63 2.16 0.06
CA ALA A 88 -3.68 1.54 0.96
C ALA A 88 -3.64 2.36 2.26
N TYR A 89 -3.84 1.70 3.40
CA TYR A 89 -3.84 2.37 4.69
C TYR A 89 -3.26 1.49 5.79
N PHE A 90 -2.61 2.12 6.76
CA PHE A 90 -2.16 1.44 7.97
C PHE A 90 -3.30 1.28 8.96
N ASP A 91 -3.45 0.08 9.50
CA ASP A 91 -4.29 -0.11 10.66
C ASP A 91 -3.61 0.50 11.89
N ARG A 92 -4.10 1.67 12.31
CA ARG A 92 -3.57 2.42 13.45
C ARG A 92 -3.91 1.76 14.79
N THR A 93 -4.82 0.79 14.81
CA THR A 93 -5.40 0.22 16.03
C THR A 93 -4.74 -1.10 16.44
N ALA A 94 -3.92 -1.73 15.59
CA ALA A 94 -3.12 -2.91 15.93
C ALA A 94 -1.90 -2.62 16.84
N GLY A 95 -1.99 -1.63 17.74
CA GLY A 95 -1.00 -1.33 18.78
C GLY A 95 -1.01 -2.32 19.96
N GLY A 96 -1.55 -3.52 19.80
CA GLY A 96 -1.59 -4.47 20.91
C GLY A 96 -2.43 -5.72 20.65
N LYS A 97 -1.99 -6.58 19.72
CA LYS A 97 -2.13 -8.05 19.71
C LYS A 97 -2.02 -8.58 18.28
N LEU A 98 -0.82 -9.04 17.93
CA LEU A 98 -0.62 -10.18 17.04
C LEU A 98 0.22 -11.19 17.83
#